data_AF-A0A957QRE5-F1
#
_entry.id   AF-A0A957QRE5-F1
#
_cell.length_a   1.000
_cell.length_b   1.000
_cell.length_c   1.000
_cell.angle_alpha   90.00
_cell.angle_beta   90.00
_cell.angle_gamma   90.00
#
_symmetry.space_group_name_H-M   'P 1'
#
loop_
_entity.id
_entity.type
_entity.pdbx_description
1 polymer ?
#
loop_
_entity_poly.entity_id
_entity_poly.type
_entity_poly.pdbx_seq_one_letter_code
_entity_poly.pdbx_strand_id
1 'polypeptide(L)'
;MSSIHSNPEGSRRDTRTGVQVTARAPYNFVPLPDTVVAAPERVDQDQYQPGTLTGRIVCQLTTCSPTYIRGMLTAARWAAIGQKKPDAMSVDEKKEKAPFFSRFQTQNGQPGVPELPGSSLRGMVRQMVEVISQAHMRWVADEPTFMFRAVAAPGDDPLRDPYRDLIGAFARNVKAGYLHQDSKKENWFIRPAQAPRQHNWPEKGAFLKVKERRIPDGAVTGLLRFDDPDYEPGYYEVTFDVAVQSGRQGKYLAITQIGDKGKGYPHHGVLVTSGNMLETGNPGQKSPRKNHALILPEDRKAGELPLSPQVLRDYKAGLSPFQASLKGWGDDKGVLKDGAPVFYIMSGGQIQAIGHNPNFRVPAQLNGSNRAANPADFVPASLTAGGADIAERLFGYVEEEARTGLVAKRQKKPNGQEIVYRSEAGRVFFTNAQYEEDTDGIWYSDSPIPLKILAAPKPTTFQHYLVQDKDKGHNPDDKSQLAHYGTSPKETQIRGYKHYWHKGKSPDIKASGDDL
;
A
#
# COMPACT_ATOMS: atom_id res chain seq x y z
N MET A 1 15.20 17.46 -20.61
CA MET A 1 14.25 16.40 -20.23
C MET A 1 13.54 15.92 -21.49
N SER A 2 14.01 14.80 -22.06
CA SER A 2 13.21 14.06 -23.04
C SER A 2 12.10 13.31 -22.29
N SER A 3 10.87 13.30 -22.81
CA SER A 3 9.79 12.51 -22.19
C SER A 3 9.97 11.04 -22.58
N ILE A 4 10.59 10.26 -21.69
CA ILE A 4 10.74 8.79 -21.85
C ILE A 4 9.38 8.07 -21.75
N HIS A 5 8.37 8.72 -21.17
CA HIS A 5 7.05 8.12 -20.96
C HIS A 5 6.14 8.27 -22.20
N SER A 6 5.65 7.13 -22.70
CA SER A 6 4.57 7.06 -23.68
C SER A 6 3.21 7.10 -22.98
N ASN A 7 2.31 7.96 -23.47
CA ASN A 7 0.91 7.98 -23.01
C ASN A 7 0.06 7.03 -23.87
N PRO A 8 -1.05 6.48 -23.33
CA PRO A 8 -2.00 5.72 -24.14
C PRO A 8 -2.65 6.63 -25.20
N GLU A 9 -2.77 6.12 -26.42
CA GLU A 9 -3.34 6.84 -27.57
C GLU A 9 -4.79 6.40 -27.86
N GLY A 10 -5.19 5.20 -27.41
CA GLY A 10 -6.52 4.65 -27.65
C GLY A 10 -7.61 5.10 -26.67
N SER A 11 -8.83 5.31 -27.16
CA SER A 11 -10.02 5.37 -26.31
C SER A 11 -10.34 3.97 -25.78
N ARG A 12 -10.75 3.88 -24.50
CA ARG A 12 -11.15 2.61 -23.89
C ARG A 12 -12.66 2.59 -23.73
N ARG A 13 -13.28 1.47 -24.11
CA ARG A 13 -14.69 1.25 -23.85
C ARG A 13 -14.88 0.88 -22.37
N ASP A 14 -15.60 1.70 -21.62
CA ASP A 14 -16.08 1.34 -20.29
C ASP A 14 -17.01 0.13 -20.44
N THR A 15 -16.67 -0.99 -19.79
CA THR A 15 -17.42 -2.25 -19.91
C THR A 15 -18.78 -2.21 -19.21
N ARG A 16 -18.97 -1.29 -18.26
CA ARG A 16 -20.24 -1.12 -17.53
C ARG A 16 -21.21 -0.22 -18.30
N THR A 17 -20.70 0.87 -18.88
CA THR A 17 -21.55 1.89 -19.55
C THR A 17 -21.55 1.76 -21.07
N GLY A 18 -20.59 1.03 -21.64
CA GLY A 18 -20.39 0.90 -23.08
C GLY A 18 -19.81 2.14 -23.76
N VAL A 19 -19.61 3.22 -23.01
CA VAL A 19 -19.13 4.53 -23.48
C VAL A 19 -17.63 4.47 -23.78
N GLN A 20 -17.21 5.13 -24.86
CA GLN A 20 -15.80 5.35 -25.14
C GLN A 20 -15.27 6.45 -24.23
N VAL A 21 -14.29 6.11 -23.39
CA VAL A 21 -13.67 7.02 -22.44
C VAL A 21 -12.18 7.12 -22.78
N THR A 22 -11.71 8.35 -22.97
CA THR A 22 -10.28 8.65 -22.94
C THR A 22 -9.89 8.91 -21.50
N ALA A 23 -9.11 8.00 -20.90
CA ALA A 23 -8.66 8.16 -19.54
C ALA A 23 -7.72 9.38 -19.45
N ARG A 24 -8.08 10.37 -18.63
CA ARG A 24 -7.21 11.50 -18.27
C ARG A 24 -6.89 11.43 -16.79
N ALA A 25 -5.61 11.34 -16.45
CA ALA A 25 -5.20 11.39 -15.05
C ALA A 25 -5.47 12.79 -14.48
N PRO A 26 -5.92 12.91 -13.20
CA PRO A 26 -6.19 14.21 -12.58
C PRO A 26 -4.91 15.03 -12.30
N TYR A 27 -3.75 14.45 -12.57
CA TYR A 27 -2.42 15.04 -12.41
C TYR A 27 -1.51 14.55 -13.54
N ASN A 28 -0.40 15.26 -13.72
CA ASN A 28 0.71 14.86 -14.57
C ASN A 28 1.99 14.72 -13.74
N PHE A 29 3.06 14.24 -14.36
CA PHE A 29 4.38 14.19 -13.76
C PHE A 29 5.35 15.05 -14.56
N VAL A 30 6.20 15.80 -13.87
CA VAL A 30 7.45 16.29 -14.45
C VAL A 30 8.47 15.16 -14.33
N PRO A 31 9.07 14.70 -15.44
CA PRO A 31 10.07 13.63 -15.43
C PRO A 31 11.23 13.91 -14.47
N LEU A 32 11.87 12.84 -14.00
CA LEU A 32 13.14 12.94 -13.31
C LEU A 32 14.20 13.59 -14.22
N PRO A 33 15.16 14.36 -13.65
CA PRO A 33 16.27 14.90 -14.43
C PRO A 33 17.19 13.76 -14.91
N ASP A 34 17.89 14.00 -16.03
CA ASP A 34 18.87 13.04 -16.58
C ASP A 34 20.15 12.99 -15.72
N THR A 35 20.50 14.10 -15.08
CA THR A 35 21.67 14.23 -14.21
C THR A 35 21.38 15.27 -13.13
N VAL A 36 21.98 15.10 -11.95
CA VAL A 36 21.84 16.09 -10.87
C VAL A 36 22.85 17.21 -11.03
N VAL A 37 22.38 18.45 -10.90
CA VAL A 37 23.25 19.62 -10.86
C VAL A 37 23.67 19.89 -9.42
N ALA A 38 24.96 19.71 -9.14
CA ALA A 38 25.52 19.98 -7.82
C ALA A 38 25.43 21.49 -7.49
N ALA A 39 25.24 21.80 -6.21
CA ALA A 39 25.36 23.18 -5.77
C ALA A 39 26.82 23.63 -5.72
N PRO A 40 27.06 24.95 -5.73
CA PRO A 40 28.35 25.53 -5.39
C PRO A 40 28.88 25.07 -4.01
N GLU A 41 30.16 25.38 -3.78
CA GLU A 41 30.82 25.08 -2.51
C GLU A 41 30.06 25.65 -1.30
N ARG A 42 30.29 25.01 -0.16
CA ARG A 42 29.65 25.44 1.08
C ARG A 42 30.19 26.81 1.44
N VAL A 43 29.27 27.71 1.72
CA VAL A 43 29.59 29.01 2.29
C VAL A 43 29.17 29.03 3.76
N ASP A 44 30.00 29.59 4.63
CA ASP A 44 29.69 29.67 6.05
C ASP A 44 28.43 30.52 6.31
N GLN A 45 27.69 30.13 7.36
CA GLN A 45 26.40 30.70 7.74
C GLN A 45 26.47 31.51 9.04
N ASP A 46 27.66 31.68 9.61
CA ASP A 46 27.92 32.47 10.81
C ASP A 46 28.21 33.95 10.51
N GLN A 47 28.43 34.29 9.24
CA GLN A 47 28.69 35.66 8.79
C GLN A 47 28.01 35.99 7.46
N TYR A 48 27.72 37.28 7.27
CA TYR A 48 27.29 37.81 5.99
C TYR A 48 28.46 37.83 5.00
N GLN A 49 28.20 37.40 3.78
CA GLN A 49 29.24 37.25 2.76
C GLN A 49 29.36 38.54 1.94
N PRO A 50 30.57 39.13 1.80
CA PRO A 50 30.75 40.34 1.02
C PRO A 50 30.22 40.20 -0.41
N GLY A 51 29.51 41.22 -0.90
CA GLY A 51 28.94 41.23 -2.25
C GLY A 51 27.68 40.36 -2.43
N THR A 52 27.16 39.73 -1.38
CA THR A 52 25.90 38.97 -1.43
C THR A 52 24.73 39.78 -0.88
N LEU A 53 23.51 39.41 -1.30
CA LEU A 53 22.27 40.05 -0.85
C LEU A 53 21.66 39.28 0.32
N THR A 54 21.21 40.02 1.33
CA THR A 54 20.36 39.51 2.42
C THR A 54 19.18 40.44 2.62
N GLY A 55 18.03 39.89 3.02
CA GLY A 55 16.84 40.69 3.22
C GLY A 55 15.55 39.87 3.24
N ARG A 56 14.44 40.59 3.04
CA ARG A 56 13.08 40.04 3.05
C ARG A 56 12.43 40.27 1.70
N ILE A 57 11.88 39.21 1.13
CA ILE A 57 10.98 39.30 -0.03
C ILE A 57 9.56 39.37 0.52
N VAL A 58 8.83 40.43 0.15
CA VAL A 58 7.41 40.58 0.44
C VAL A 58 6.66 40.37 -0.88
N CYS A 59 5.70 39.45 -0.88
CA CYS A 59 4.89 39.17 -2.06
C CYS A 59 3.42 39.17 -1.69
N GLN A 60 2.61 39.66 -2.63
CA GLN A 60 1.16 39.54 -2.61
C GLN A 60 0.78 38.35 -3.49
N LEU A 61 -0.11 37.48 -3.01
CA LEU A 61 -0.54 36.27 -3.72
C LEU A 61 -2.01 36.38 -4.07
N THR A 62 -2.35 36.11 -5.33
CA THR A 62 -3.75 36.06 -5.79
C THR A 62 -4.21 34.61 -5.90
N THR A 63 -5.36 34.30 -5.29
CA THR A 63 -5.98 32.97 -5.39
C THR A 63 -6.65 32.80 -6.76
N CYS A 64 -5.95 32.17 -7.71
CA CYS A 64 -6.45 31.98 -9.08
C CYS A 64 -7.48 30.83 -9.23
N SER A 65 -7.59 29.96 -8.23
CA SER A 65 -8.56 28.86 -8.15
C SER A 65 -8.91 28.59 -6.69
N PRO A 66 -10.15 28.13 -6.38
CA PRO A 66 -10.54 27.74 -5.03
C PRO A 66 -9.46 26.87 -4.38
N THR A 67 -8.92 27.34 -3.25
CA THR A 67 -7.77 26.74 -2.58
C THR A 67 -8.19 26.32 -1.18
N TYR A 68 -7.88 25.09 -0.81
CA TYR A 68 -8.17 24.53 0.50
C TYR A 68 -6.90 24.02 1.16
N ILE A 69 -6.55 24.59 2.31
CA ILE A 69 -5.50 24.06 3.19
C ILE A 69 -6.16 23.73 4.51
N ARG A 70 -6.16 22.45 4.85
CA ARG A 70 -6.85 21.94 6.04
C ARG A 70 -6.20 22.46 7.33
N GLY A 71 -7.05 22.83 8.28
CA GLY A 71 -6.65 23.20 9.64
C GLY A 71 -6.28 22.01 10.51
N MET A 72 -5.75 22.31 11.68
CA MET A 72 -5.34 21.29 12.65
C MET A 72 -6.54 20.77 13.45
N LEU A 73 -6.48 19.50 13.85
CA LEU A 73 -7.32 18.95 14.91
C LEU A 73 -6.52 18.92 16.21
N THR A 74 -7.20 19.06 17.35
CA THR A 74 -6.58 18.79 18.65
C THR A 74 -6.23 17.30 18.76
N ALA A 75 -5.24 16.96 19.58
CA ALA A 75 -4.82 15.56 19.76
C ALA A 75 -5.99 14.65 20.19
N ALA A 76 -6.84 15.13 21.11
CA ALA A 76 -8.03 14.40 21.57
C ALA A 76 -9.03 14.14 20.43
N ARG A 77 -9.29 15.13 19.57
CA ARG A 77 -10.22 14.95 18.44
C ARG A 77 -9.59 14.12 17.31
N TRP A 78 -8.29 14.26 17.07
CA TRP A 78 -7.58 13.35 16.17
C TRP A 78 -7.69 11.89 16.62
N ALA A 79 -7.53 11.61 17.92
CA ALA A 79 -7.73 10.26 18.45
C ALA A 79 -9.17 9.74 18.25
N ALA A 80 -10.17 10.61 18.42
CA ALA A 80 -11.58 10.23 18.30
C ALA A 80 -12.05 9.99 16.86
N ILE A 81 -11.67 10.87 15.91
CA ILE A 81 -12.22 10.87 14.55
C ILE A 81 -11.16 10.82 13.45
N GLY A 82 -9.87 11.00 13.77
CA GLY A 82 -8.77 11.14 12.80
C GLY A 82 -8.68 9.96 11.83
N GLN A 83 -8.84 8.74 12.33
CA GLN A 83 -8.72 7.48 11.59
C GLN A 83 -10.04 6.99 10.95
N LYS A 84 -11.18 7.63 11.24
CA LYS A 84 -12.44 7.27 10.59
C LYS A 84 -12.32 7.52 9.08
N LYS A 85 -12.87 6.62 8.28
CA LYS A 85 -13.03 6.85 6.85
C LYS A 85 -14.19 7.82 6.59
N PRO A 86 -14.22 8.54 5.45
CA PRO A 86 -15.27 9.52 5.16
C PRO A 86 -16.70 8.96 5.16
N ASP A 87 -16.89 7.71 4.75
CA ASP A 87 -18.16 6.97 4.78
C ASP A 87 -18.63 6.64 6.20
N ALA A 88 -17.70 6.42 7.13
CA ALA A 88 -17.98 6.12 8.53
C ALA A 88 -18.13 7.36 9.44
N MET A 89 -18.07 8.58 8.88
CA MET A 89 -18.22 9.83 9.63
C MET A 89 -19.62 10.41 9.52
N SER A 90 -20.12 10.94 10.65
CA SER A 90 -21.32 11.77 10.66
C SER A 90 -21.10 13.08 9.90
N VAL A 91 -22.20 13.76 9.55
CA VAL A 91 -22.14 15.09 8.91
C VAL A 91 -21.39 16.10 9.80
N ASP A 92 -21.59 16.03 11.12
CA ASP A 92 -20.94 16.95 12.06
C ASP A 92 -19.44 16.66 12.19
N GLU A 93 -19.05 15.38 12.20
CA GLU A 93 -17.63 15.00 12.19
C GLU A 93 -16.93 15.46 10.91
N LYS A 94 -17.62 15.39 9.76
CA LYS A 94 -17.10 15.93 8.48
C LYS A 94 -16.92 17.44 8.55
N LYS A 95 -17.90 18.17 9.09
CA LYS A 95 -17.81 19.63 9.28
C LYS A 95 -16.68 20.01 10.21
N GLU A 96 -16.45 19.24 11.27
CA GLU A 96 -15.34 19.48 12.21
C GLU A 96 -13.96 19.22 11.58
N LYS A 97 -13.87 18.30 10.60
CA LYS A 97 -12.62 18.06 9.85
C LYS A 97 -12.35 19.09 8.75
N ALA A 98 -13.38 19.81 8.30
CA ALA A 98 -13.33 20.75 7.18
C ALA A 98 -12.72 22.15 7.44
N PRO A 99 -12.44 22.64 8.66
CA PRO A 99 -11.89 23.98 8.84
C PRO A 99 -10.60 24.21 8.05
N PHE A 100 -10.41 25.47 7.64
CA PHE A 100 -9.19 25.93 7.00
C PHE A 100 -8.09 26.15 8.05
N PHE A 101 -6.84 26.14 7.59
CA PHE A 101 -5.73 26.51 8.45
C PHE A 101 -5.86 27.98 8.88
N SER A 102 -5.77 28.21 10.19
CA SER A 102 -5.67 29.52 10.82
C SER A 102 -4.82 29.37 12.07
N ARG A 103 -3.99 30.38 12.38
CA ARG A 103 -3.26 30.44 13.66
C ARG A 103 -4.16 30.75 14.85
N PHE A 104 -5.28 31.43 14.61
CA PHE A 104 -6.24 31.79 15.64
C PHE A 104 -7.41 30.80 15.60
N GLN A 105 -7.66 30.14 16.73
CA GLN A 105 -8.83 29.28 16.87
C GLN A 105 -10.11 30.10 16.83
N THR A 106 -11.21 29.43 16.51
CA THR A 106 -12.55 29.97 16.60
C THR A 106 -12.77 30.60 17.98
N GLN A 107 -12.97 31.91 18.03
CA GLN A 107 -13.41 32.61 19.24
C GLN A 107 -14.90 32.96 19.06
N ASN A 108 -15.72 32.68 20.07
CA ASN A 108 -17.16 32.99 20.07
C ASN A 108 -17.93 32.47 18.83
N GLY A 109 -17.54 31.31 18.30
CA GLY A 109 -18.18 30.71 17.13
C GLY A 109 -17.78 31.31 15.77
N GLN A 110 -16.91 32.32 15.73
CA GLN A 110 -16.38 32.85 14.47
C GLN A 110 -15.07 32.15 14.09
N PRO A 111 -14.99 31.48 12.93
CA PRO A 111 -13.75 30.85 12.49
C PRO A 111 -12.66 31.91 12.31
N GLY A 112 -11.44 31.60 12.75
CA GLY A 112 -10.29 32.46 12.50
C GLY A 112 -10.06 32.64 10.99
N VAL A 113 -9.55 33.80 10.60
CA VAL A 113 -9.28 34.13 9.20
C VAL A 113 -8.29 33.11 8.62
N PRO A 114 -8.64 32.40 7.54
CA PRO A 114 -7.74 31.49 6.85
C PRO A 114 -6.40 32.12 6.49
N GLU A 115 -5.33 31.33 6.64
CA GLU A 115 -3.97 31.68 6.25
C GLU A 115 -3.36 30.59 5.38
N LEU A 116 -2.41 30.95 4.50
CA LEU A 116 -1.55 29.96 3.85
C LEU A 116 -0.33 29.70 4.75
N PRO A 117 -0.13 28.47 5.26
CA PRO A 117 1.02 28.18 6.12
C PRO A 117 2.35 28.43 5.41
N GLY A 118 3.30 29.04 6.11
CA GLY A 118 4.67 29.19 5.62
C GLY A 118 5.32 27.84 5.29
N SER A 119 4.97 26.76 6.01
CA SER A 119 5.43 25.41 5.72
C SER A 119 4.89 24.86 4.39
N SER A 120 3.61 25.12 4.06
CA SER A 120 3.01 24.75 2.78
C SER A 120 3.65 25.52 1.63
N LEU A 121 3.85 26.83 1.79
CA LEU A 121 4.55 27.67 0.81
C LEU A 121 5.99 27.20 0.61
N ARG A 122 6.72 26.94 1.71
CA ARG A 122 8.08 26.38 1.67
C ARG A 122 8.11 25.07 0.89
N GLY A 123 7.20 24.13 1.17
CA GLY A 123 7.16 22.84 0.49
C GLY A 123 6.88 22.98 -1.01
N MET A 124 5.93 23.82 -1.38
CA MET A 124 5.60 24.11 -2.77
C MET A 124 6.78 24.74 -3.52
N VAL A 125 7.38 25.80 -2.97
CA VAL A 125 8.53 26.48 -3.60
C VAL A 125 9.75 25.57 -3.64
N ARG A 126 10.00 24.77 -2.59
CA ARG A 126 11.08 23.79 -2.59
C ARG A 126 10.94 22.80 -3.74
N GLN A 127 9.76 22.21 -3.92
CA GLN A 127 9.52 21.27 -5.02
C GLN A 127 9.75 21.92 -6.39
N MET A 128 9.32 23.17 -6.58
CA MET A 128 9.60 23.92 -7.81
C MET A 128 11.10 24.10 -8.03
N VAL A 129 11.85 24.48 -6.99
CA VAL A 129 13.31 24.62 -7.06
C VAL A 129 13.95 23.27 -7.40
N GLU A 130 13.52 22.18 -6.75
CA GLU A 130 14.04 20.83 -7.03
C GLU A 130 13.87 20.46 -8.51
N VAL A 131 12.71 20.76 -9.09
CA VAL A 131 12.41 20.50 -10.51
C VAL A 131 13.28 21.36 -11.44
N ILE A 132 13.29 22.68 -11.26
CA ILE A 132 13.98 23.60 -12.19
C ILE A 132 15.50 23.51 -12.06
N SER A 133 16.01 23.16 -10.88
CA SER A 133 17.44 23.03 -10.62
C SER A 133 17.98 21.63 -10.83
N GLN A 134 17.15 20.68 -11.30
CA GLN A 134 17.52 19.27 -11.48
C GLN A 134 18.15 18.68 -10.20
N ALA A 135 17.49 18.90 -9.06
CA ALA A 135 17.94 18.45 -7.76
C ALA A 135 17.89 16.92 -7.60
N HIS A 136 18.42 16.45 -6.48
CA HIS A 136 18.36 15.05 -6.10
C HIS A 136 16.93 14.57 -5.84
N MET A 137 16.71 13.26 -6.04
CA MET A 137 15.50 12.54 -5.66
C MET A 137 15.77 11.62 -4.47
N ARG A 138 16.35 12.14 -3.39
CA ARG A 138 16.76 11.38 -2.19
C ARG A 138 15.59 10.96 -1.29
N TRP A 139 14.51 11.74 -1.28
CA TRP A 139 13.41 11.63 -0.34
C TRP A 139 12.26 10.76 -0.87
N VAL A 140 12.60 9.52 -1.25
CA VAL A 140 11.62 8.53 -1.69
C VAL A 140 11.51 7.45 -0.62
N ALA A 141 10.29 7.21 -0.17
CA ALA A 141 10.01 6.23 0.87
C ALA A 141 10.35 4.81 0.40
N ASP A 142 10.83 3.99 1.33
CA ASP A 142 11.00 2.54 1.19
C ASP A 142 9.72 1.76 1.54
N GLU A 143 8.65 2.48 1.88
CA GLU A 143 7.30 1.97 2.15
C GLU A 143 6.22 2.72 1.34
N PRO A 144 5.09 2.07 1.01
CA PRO A 144 4.81 0.65 1.25
C PRO A 144 5.61 -0.25 0.29
N THR A 145 5.86 -1.49 0.69
CA THR A 145 6.35 -2.50 -0.25
C THR A 145 5.24 -2.98 -1.17
N PHE A 146 5.58 -3.38 -2.38
CA PHE A 146 4.61 -3.75 -3.41
C PHE A 146 4.24 -5.23 -3.31
N MET A 147 3.00 -5.49 -2.90
CA MET A 147 2.39 -6.82 -2.80
C MET A 147 1.22 -6.94 -3.78
N PHE A 148 1.08 -8.07 -4.47
CA PHE A 148 0.06 -8.23 -5.50
C PHE A 148 -0.63 -9.60 -5.47
N ARG A 149 -1.81 -9.67 -6.08
CA ARG A 149 -2.61 -10.90 -6.24
C ARG A 149 -3.38 -10.84 -7.55
N ALA A 150 -3.17 -11.81 -8.43
CA ALA A 150 -3.74 -11.83 -9.79
C ALA A 150 -4.48 -13.15 -10.12
N VAL A 151 -5.30 -13.64 -9.19
CA VAL A 151 -5.97 -14.96 -9.27
C VAL A 151 -6.96 -15.07 -10.42
N ALA A 152 -7.77 -14.03 -10.62
CA ALA A 152 -8.79 -13.93 -11.65
C ALA A 152 -8.47 -12.78 -12.62
N ALA A 153 -7.17 -12.48 -12.76
CA ALA A 153 -6.73 -11.43 -13.64
C ALA A 153 -7.04 -11.81 -15.10
N PRO A 154 -7.53 -10.86 -15.92
CA PRO A 154 -7.75 -11.05 -17.35
C PRO A 154 -6.53 -11.59 -18.09
N GLY A 155 -6.75 -12.10 -19.30
CA GLY A 155 -5.69 -12.73 -20.07
C GLY A 155 -4.56 -11.79 -20.48
N ASP A 156 -4.87 -10.49 -20.56
CA ASP A 156 -4.00 -9.37 -20.92
C ASP A 156 -3.43 -8.64 -19.69
N ASP A 157 -3.61 -9.17 -18.47
CA ASP A 157 -3.03 -8.58 -17.26
C ASP A 157 -1.56 -9.02 -17.08
N PRO A 158 -0.61 -8.08 -16.95
CA PRO A 158 0.82 -8.37 -16.89
C PRO A 158 1.23 -9.10 -15.60
N LEU A 159 0.41 -9.01 -14.54
CA LEU A 159 0.67 -9.68 -13.26
C LEU A 159 0.11 -11.11 -13.22
N ARG A 160 -0.67 -11.54 -14.22
CA ARG A 160 -1.31 -12.87 -14.26
C ARG A 160 -0.28 -13.98 -14.22
N ASP A 161 0.66 -13.96 -15.16
CA ASP A 161 1.64 -15.03 -15.34
C ASP A 161 2.68 -15.02 -14.20
N PRO A 162 3.26 -13.88 -13.78
CA PRO A 162 4.10 -13.82 -12.59
C PRO A 162 3.44 -14.38 -11.32
N TYR A 163 2.15 -14.09 -11.11
CA TYR A 163 1.40 -14.65 -9.98
C TYR A 163 1.18 -16.16 -10.13
N ARG A 164 0.80 -16.61 -11.33
CA ARG A 164 0.52 -18.01 -11.63
C ARG A 164 1.77 -18.87 -11.53
N ASP A 165 2.94 -18.35 -11.87
CA ASP A 165 4.19 -19.10 -11.79
C ASP A 165 4.60 -19.34 -10.33
N LEU A 166 4.35 -18.38 -9.44
CA LEU A 166 4.56 -18.52 -7.99
C LEU A 166 3.53 -19.44 -7.34
N ILE A 167 2.24 -19.12 -7.43
CA ILE A 167 1.15 -19.81 -6.72
C ILE A 167 0.76 -21.14 -7.40
N GLY A 168 0.99 -21.23 -8.71
CA GLY A 168 0.56 -22.34 -9.54
C GLY A 168 -0.94 -22.30 -9.87
N ALA A 169 -1.33 -22.92 -10.98
CA ALA A 169 -2.74 -23.06 -11.33
C ALA A 169 -3.53 -23.73 -10.20
N PHE A 170 -4.63 -23.10 -9.77
CA PHE A 170 -5.46 -23.55 -8.65
C PHE A 170 -4.70 -23.77 -7.31
N ALA A 171 -3.65 -22.97 -7.07
CA ALA A 171 -2.80 -23.03 -5.88
C ALA A 171 -1.98 -24.33 -5.75
N ARG A 172 -1.63 -24.98 -6.87
CA ARG A 172 -0.86 -26.24 -6.88
C ARG A 172 0.54 -26.15 -6.28
N ASN A 173 1.17 -24.96 -6.26
CA ASN A 173 2.49 -24.77 -5.67
C ASN A 173 2.41 -24.39 -4.18
N VAL A 174 1.20 -24.11 -3.69
CA VAL A 174 0.97 -23.67 -2.31
C VAL A 174 0.98 -24.86 -1.39
N LYS A 175 1.77 -24.74 -0.33
CA LYS A 175 1.86 -25.67 0.79
C LYS A 175 1.08 -25.13 1.98
N ALA A 176 0.81 -26.00 2.95
CA ALA A 176 0.09 -25.69 4.18
C ALA A 176 0.86 -26.21 5.39
N GLY A 177 0.70 -25.54 6.52
CA GLY A 177 1.38 -25.87 7.76
C GLY A 177 0.90 -24.99 8.91
N TYR A 178 1.68 -24.97 9.98
CA TYR A 178 1.35 -24.28 11.21
C TYR A 178 2.54 -23.42 11.64
N LEU A 179 2.26 -22.19 12.04
CA LEU A 179 3.23 -21.25 12.58
C LEU A 179 3.62 -21.67 13.99
N HIS A 180 4.91 -21.60 14.28
CA HIS A 180 5.44 -21.78 15.63
C HIS A 180 6.48 -20.71 15.92
N GLN A 181 6.51 -20.27 17.16
CA GLN A 181 7.49 -19.28 17.63
C GLN A 181 8.51 -19.94 18.55
N ASP A 182 9.79 -19.67 18.33
CA ASP A 182 10.82 -20.09 19.30
C ASP A 182 10.63 -19.32 20.62
N SER A 183 10.56 -20.08 21.72
CA SER A 183 10.48 -19.59 23.11
C SER A 183 11.55 -18.56 23.51
N LYS A 184 12.69 -18.48 22.80
CA LYS A 184 13.83 -17.63 23.22
C LYS A 184 14.17 -16.47 22.29
N LYS A 185 13.63 -16.42 21.07
CA LYS A 185 13.90 -15.37 20.06
C LYS A 185 12.65 -15.22 19.21
N GLU A 186 12.31 -14.02 18.75
CA GLU A 186 11.14 -13.76 17.87
C GLU A 186 11.22 -14.42 16.47
N ASN A 187 11.96 -15.53 16.35
CA ASN A 187 12.06 -16.36 15.17
C ASN A 187 10.80 -17.20 15.03
N TRP A 188 10.29 -17.24 13.80
CA TRP A 188 9.15 -18.07 13.42
C TRP A 188 9.64 -19.22 12.56
N PHE A 189 8.97 -20.35 12.69
CA PHE A 189 9.12 -21.48 11.78
C PHE A 189 7.75 -22.03 11.41
N ILE A 190 7.70 -22.75 10.29
CA ILE A 190 6.53 -23.50 9.87
C ILE A 190 6.81 -24.98 10.06
N ARG A 191 5.94 -25.66 10.79
CA ARG A 191 5.85 -27.11 10.72
C ARG A 191 4.89 -27.49 9.60
N PRO A 192 5.32 -28.23 8.56
CA PRO A 192 4.43 -28.65 7.49
C PRO A 192 3.23 -29.43 8.00
N ALA A 193 2.08 -29.24 7.36
CA ALA A 193 0.92 -30.09 7.57
C ALA A 193 1.09 -31.40 6.79
N GLN A 194 0.39 -32.44 7.25
CA GLN A 194 0.26 -33.66 6.49
C GLN A 194 -0.38 -33.38 5.12
N ALA A 195 0.10 -34.05 4.08
CA ALA A 195 -0.46 -33.93 2.75
C ALA A 195 -1.56 -34.99 2.56
N PRO A 196 -2.66 -34.70 1.83
CA PRO A 196 -3.68 -35.68 1.47
C PRO A 196 -3.13 -36.98 0.87
N ARG A 197 -2.04 -36.90 0.09
CA ARG A 197 -1.39 -38.09 -0.48
C ARG A 197 -0.80 -39.04 0.55
N GLN A 198 -0.39 -38.54 1.74
CA GLN A 198 0.09 -39.39 2.84
C GLN A 198 -1.03 -40.27 3.41
N HIS A 199 -2.29 -39.93 3.15
CA HIS A 199 -3.49 -40.67 3.52
C HIS A 199 -4.05 -41.52 2.35
N ASN A 200 -3.28 -41.69 1.27
CA ASN A 200 -3.72 -42.37 0.04
C ASN A 200 -4.96 -41.75 -0.62
N TRP A 201 -5.20 -40.45 -0.42
CA TRP A 201 -6.30 -39.73 -1.06
C TRP A 201 -5.94 -39.19 -2.45
N PRO A 202 -6.91 -39.02 -3.36
CA PRO A 202 -6.66 -38.58 -4.73
C PRO A 202 -6.17 -37.12 -4.85
N GLU A 203 -6.32 -36.32 -3.82
CA GLU A 203 -5.93 -34.90 -3.79
C GLU A 203 -4.43 -34.73 -3.98
N LYS A 204 -4.09 -33.82 -4.89
CA LYS A 204 -2.71 -33.49 -5.21
C LYS A 204 -2.19 -32.25 -4.48
N GLY A 205 -3.08 -31.43 -3.92
CA GLY A 205 -2.72 -30.21 -3.19
C GLY A 205 -2.30 -30.49 -1.74
N ALA A 206 -1.85 -29.46 -1.04
CA ALA A 206 -1.42 -29.54 0.36
C ALA A 206 -2.56 -29.40 1.38
N PHE A 207 -3.78 -29.15 0.93
CA PHE A 207 -4.96 -28.93 1.76
C PHE A 207 -6.22 -29.45 1.03
N LEU A 208 -7.29 -29.69 1.79
CA LEU A 208 -8.60 -30.09 1.29
C LEU A 208 -9.51 -28.86 1.09
N LYS A 209 -10.54 -28.99 0.27
CA LYS A 209 -11.55 -27.94 0.08
C LYS A 209 -12.89 -28.39 0.66
N VAL A 210 -13.44 -27.59 1.57
CA VAL A 210 -14.75 -27.83 2.17
C VAL A 210 -15.76 -26.90 1.50
N LYS A 211 -16.84 -27.45 0.93
CA LYS A 211 -17.93 -26.62 0.40
C LYS A 211 -18.73 -26.06 1.57
N GLU A 212 -18.97 -24.75 1.59
CA GLU A 212 -19.77 -24.05 2.61
C GLU A 212 -21.08 -24.79 2.93
N ARG A 213 -21.86 -25.07 1.86
CA ARG A 213 -23.15 -25.75 1.92
C ARG A 213 -23.12 -27.19 2.47
N ARG A 214 -21.94 -27.78 2.67
CA ARG A 214 -21.77 -29.12 3.21
C ARG A 214 -21.44 -29.12 4.70
N ILE A 215 -21.21 -27.94 5.29
CA ILE A 215 -21.05 -27.80 6.74
C ILE A 215 -22.46 -27.59 7.29
N PRO A 216 -23.01 -28.50 8.12
CA PRO A 216 -24.32 -28.28 8.73
C PRO A 216 -24.30 -27.08 9.68
N ASP A 217 -25.45 -26.42 9.84
CA ASP A 217 -25.56 -25.31 10.80
C ASP A 217 -25.28 -25.79 12.22
N GLY A 218 -24.49 -25.02 12.98
CA GLY A 218 -24.07 -25.36 14.33
C GLY A 218 -23.11 -26.56 14.43
N ALA A 219 -22.64 -27.13 13.30
CA ALA A 219 -21.69 -28.24 13.35
C ALA A 219 -20.29 -27.82 13.83
N VAL A 220 -19.88 -26.59 13.51
CA VAL A 220 -18.62 -25.97 13.92
C VAL A 220 -18.95 -24.76 14.77
N THR A 221 -18.61 -24.79 16.05
CA THR A 221 -18.92 -23.73 17.01
C THR A 221 -18.21 -22.43 16.62
N GLY A 222 -18.97 -21.34 16.51
CA GLY A 222 -18.45 -20.00 16.18
C GLY A 222 -18.12 -19.78 14.70
N LEU A 223 -18.42 -20.72 13.80
CA LEU A 223 -18.28 -20.51 12.36
C LEU A 223 -19.37 -19.57 11.85
N LEU A 224 -18.96 -18.41 11.36
CA LEU A 224 -19.84 -17.48 10.64
C LEU A 224 -19.91 -17.83 9.16
N ARG A 225 -21.11 -17.73 8.59
CA ARG A 225 -21.36 -17.97 7.16
C ARG A 225 -20.85 -16.80 6.35
N PHE A 226 -20.43 -17.02 5.11
CA PHE A 226 -19.90 -15.93 4.26
C PHE A 226 -20.83 -14.72 4.12
N ASP A 227 -22.15 -14.95 4.13
CA ASP A 227 -23.18 -13.92 3.99
C ASP A 227 -23.62 -13.30 5.34
N ASP A 228 -22.98 -13.70 6.45
CA ASP A 228 -23.25 -13.13 7.77
C ASP A 228 -22.77 -11.66 7.82
N PRO A 229 -23.58 -10.72 8.31
CA PRO A 229 -23.20 -9.30 8.40
C PRO A 229 -21.99 -9.08 9.31
N ASP A 230 -21.77 -9.94 10.30
CA ASP A 230 -20.66 -9.87 11.24
C ASP A 230 -19.51 -10.81 10.86
N TYR A 231 -19.48 -11.29 9.61
CA TYR A 231 -18.50 -12.27 9.15
C TYR A 231 -17.05 -11.80 9.36
N GLU A 232 -16.29 -12.59 10.11
CA GLU A 232 -14.85 -12.46 10.25
C GLU A 232 -14.15 -13.78 9.87
N PRO A 233 -13.03 -13.72 9.12
CA PRO A 233 -12.19 -14.88 8.88
C PRO A 233 -11.61 -15.43 10.19
N GLY A 234 -11.57 -16.75 10.29
CA GLY A 234 -11.09 -17.49 11.45
C GLY A 234 -10.58 -18.86 11.07
N TYR A 235 -10.17 -19.62 12.07
CA TYR A 235 -9.80 -21.01 11.91
C TYR A 235 -10.32 -21.85 13.07
N TYR A 236 -10.76 -23.07 12.78
CA TYR A 236 -11.51 -23.91 13.71
C TYR A 236 -10.95 -25.33 13.71
N GLU A 237 -10.64 -25.87 14.89
CA GLU A 237 -10.32 -27.30 15.03
C GLU A 237 -11.57 -28.13 14.75
N VAL A 238 -11.47 -29.06 13.81
CA VAL A 238 -12.59 -29.90 13.39
C VAL A 238 -12.21 -31.37 13.33
N THR A 239 -13.21 -32.21 13.48
CA THR A 239 -13.17 -33.60 13.01
C THR A 239 -14.00 -33.72 11.74
N PHE A 240 -13.65 -34.64 10.84
CA PHE A 240 -14.37 -34.85 9.60
C PHE A 240 -14.28 -36.29 9.09
N ASP A 241 -15.21 -36.63 8.20
CA ASP A 241 -15.24 -37.88 7.45
C ASP A 241 -15.19 -37.60 5.94
N VAL A 242 -14.70 -38.58 5.19
CA VAL A 242 -14.42 -38.43 3.76
C VAL A 242 -14.91 -39.62 2.93
N ALA A 243 -15.29 -39.34 1.70
CA ALA A 243 -15.57 -40.36 0.69
C ALA A 243 -14.94 -39.97 -0.64
N VAL A 244 -14.33 -40.94 -1.32
CA VAL A 244 -13.86 -40.74 -2.70
C VAL A 244 -15.07 -40.74 -3.64
N GLN A 245 -15.25 -39.65 -4.36
CA GLN A 245 -16.30 -39.45 -5.35
C GLN A 245 -15.69 -39.25 -6.74
N SER A 246 -16.51 -39.50 -7.78
CA SER A 246 -16.11 -39.26 -9.17
C SER A 246 -16.73 -37.96 -9.67
N GLY A 247 -15.93 -37.12 -10.30
CA GLY A 247 -16.36 -35.88 -10.94
C GLY A 247 -15.84 -35.76 -12.38
N ARG A 248 -16.16 -34.63 -13.03
CA ARG A 248 -15.75 -34.37 -14.43
C ARG A 248 -14.23 -34.41 -14.66
N GLN A 249 -13.43 -34.15 -13.63
CA GLN A 249 -11.95 -34.14 -13.69
C GLN A 249 -11.31 -35.39 -13.06
N GLY A 250 -12.11 -36.45 -12.84
CA GLY A 250 -11.66 -37.70 -12.21
C GLY A 250 -12.11 -37.83 -10.75
N LYS A 251 -11.43 -38.71 -10.02
CA LYS A 251 -11.70 -38.97 -8.61
C LYS A 251 -11.27 -37.78 -7.75
N TYR A 252 -12.09 -37.42 -6.77
CA TYR A 252 -11.82 -36.40 -5.75
C TYR A 252 -12.38 -36.86 -4.41
N LEU A 253 -11.81 -36.36 -3.33
CA LEU A 253 -12.25 -36.59 -1.96
C LEU A 253 -13.28 -35.55 -1.57
N ALA A 254 -14.47 -36.05 -1.26
CA ALA A 254 -15.55 -35.28 -0.71
C ALA A 254 -15.51 -35.39 0.80
N ILE A 255 -15.51 -34.24 1.49
CA ILE A 255 -15.88 -34.20 2.90
C ILE A 255 -17.38 -34.46 2.99
N THR A 256 -17.74 -35.54 3.67
CA THR A 256 -19.13 -36.03 3.84
C THR A 256 -19.72 -35.55 5.15
N GLN A 257 -18.92 -35.49 6.20
CA GLN A 257 -19.28 -34.99 7.52
C GLN A 257 -18.15 -34.13 8.09
N ILE A 258 -18.50 -33.12 8.88
CA ILE A 258 -17.57 -32.21 9.53
C ILE A 258 -18.25 -31.62 10.76
N GLY A 259 -17.49 -31.43 11.83
CA GLY A 259 -17.95 -30.70 13.00
C GLY A 259 -16.85 -30.51 14.03
N ASP A 260 -17.22 -29.99 15.20
CA ASP A 260 -16.31 -29.77 16.31
C ASP A 260 -15.56 -31.05 16.72
N LYS A 261 -14.44 -30.86 17.43
CA LYS A 261 -13.61 -31.94 17.96
C LYS A 261 -14.40 -33.00 18.75
N GLY A 262 -15.44 -32.58 19.47
CA GLY A 262 -16.30 -33.46 20.25
C GLY A 262 -17.21 -34.39 19.42
N LYS A 263 -17.34 -34.19 18.09
CA LYS A 263 -18.14 -35.06 17.21
C LYS A 263 -17.45 -36.40 16.90
N GLY A 264 -16.12 -36.48 17.01
CA GLY A 264 -15.39 -37.73 16.95
C GLY A 264 -15.35 -38.42 15.58
N TYR A 265 -15.45 -37.66 14.48
CA TYR A 265 -15.23 -38.22 13.13
C TYR A 265 -13.76 -38.68 12.96
N PRO A 266 -13.47 -39.63 12.05
CA PRO A 266 -12.20 -40.36 12.02
C PRO A 266 -10.96 -39.52 11.69
N HIS A 267 -11.13 -38.35 11.06
CA HIS A 267 -10.03 -37.48 10.67
C HIS A 267 -10.08 -36.15 11.42
N HIS A 268 -8.90 -35.59 11.69
CA HIS A 268 -8.73 -34.30 12.37
C HIS A 268 -8.14 -33.27 11.41
N GLY A 269 -8.46 -32.00 11.59
CA GLY A 269 -7.85 -30.91 10.84
C GLY A 269 -8.28 -29.54 11.35
N VAL A 270 -7.83 -28.50 10.64
CA VAL A 270 -8.20 -27.11 10.91
C VAL A 270 -8.90 -26.52 9.70
N LEU A 271 -10.16 -26.16 9.88
CA LEU A 271 -10.95 -25.44 8.88
C LEU A 271 -10.51 -23.98 8.88
N VAL A 272 -10.03 -23.48 7.75
CA VAL A 272 -9.54 -22.11 7.59
C VAL A 272 -10.47 -21.33 6.67
N THR A 273 -11.06 -20.26 7.20
CA THR A 273 -11.94 -19.37 6.44
C THR A 273 -11.16 -18.16 5.92
N SER A 274 -11.68 -17.52 4.87
CA SER A 274 -11.01 -16.41 4.17
C SER A 274 -11.98 -15.26 3.93
N GLY A 275 -11.51 -14.08 3.52
CA GLY A 275 -12.41 -12.96 3.22
C GLY A 275 -13.57 -13.32 2.30
N ASN A 276 -14.78 -12.87 2.65
CA ASN A 276 -16.05 -13.17 1.97
C ASN A 276 -16.25 -12.36 0.67
N MET A 277 -15.37 -11.38 0.38
CA MET A 277 -15.43 -10.51 -0.81
C MET A 277 -16.66 -9.58 -0.85
N LEU A 278 -17.36 -9.39 0.27
CA LEU A 278 -18.52 -8.51 0.33
C LEU A 278 -18.11 -7.03 0.37
N GLU A 279 -16.93 -6.68 0.89
CA GLU A 279 -16.50 -5.28 1.00
C GLU A 279 -16.27 -4.61 -0.36
N THR A 280 -16.10 -5.42 -1.41
CA THR A 280 -15.92 -4.97 -2.80
C THR A 280 -17.11 -5.32 -3.69
N GLY A 281 -18.18 -5.88 -3.11
CA GLY A 281 -19.38 -6.27 -3.83
C GLY A 281 -20.37 -5.13 -3.98
N ASN A 282 -21.38 -5.32 -4.82
CA ASN A 282 -22.52 -4.40 -4.90
C ASN A 282 -23.40 -4.53 -3.64
N PRO A 283 -24.14 -3.48 -3.25
CA PRO A 283 -25.12 -3.57 -2.18
C PRO A 283 -26.09 -4.76 -2.39
N GLY A 284 -26.28 -5.58 -1.36
CA GLY A 284 -27.15 -6.77 -1.41
C GLY A 284 -26.56 -7.99 -2.14
N GLN A 285 -25.31 -7.92 -2.63
CA GLN A 285 -24.63 -9.06 -3.23
C GLN A 285 -24.33 -10.14 -2.18
N LYS A 286 -24.59 -11.40 -2.51
CA LYS A 286 -24.09 -12.56 -1.75
C LYS A 286 -22.63 -12.86 -2.06
N SER A 287 -21.94 -13.46 -1.10
CA SER A 287 -20.55 -13.83 -1.27
C SER A 287 -20.37 -14.75 -2.47
N PRO A 288 -19.42 -14.45 -3.37
CA PRO A 288 -19.06 -15.36 -4.46
C PRO A 288 -18.27 -16.58 -3.96
N ARG A 289 -17.85 -16.60 -2.69
CA ARG A 289 -17.10 -17.70 -2.10
C ARG A 289 -18.01 -18.89 -1.83
N LYS A 290 -17.49 -20.09 -2.07
CA LYS A 290 -18.24 -21.35 -1.90
C LYS A 290 -17.47 -22.40 -1.12
N ASN A 291 -16.20 -22.12 -0.80
CA ASN A 291 -15.32 -23.11 -0.19
C ASN A 291 -14.42 -22.46 0.86
N HIS A 292 -14.16 -23.23 1.91
CA HIS A 292 -13.07 -23.02 2.84
C HIS A 292 -11.91 -23.99 2.54
N ALA A 293 -10.74 -23.70 3.10
CA ALA A 293 -9.63 -24.62 3.10
C ALA A 293 -9.66 -25.47 4.38
N LEU A 294 -9.21 -26.71 4.31
CA LEU A 294 -9.05 -27.59 5.46
C LEU A 294 -7.62 -28.13 5.45
N ILE A 295 -6.86 -27.80 6.49
CA ILE A 295 -5.47 -28.20 6.66
C ILE A 295 -5.43 -29.42 7.58
N LEU A 296 -4.70 -30.46 7.19
CA LEU A 296 -4.53 -31.68 8.01
C LEU A 296 -3.59 -31.40 9.19
N PRO A 297 -3.49 -32.30 10.18
CA PRO A 297 -2.64 -32.09 11.33
C PRO A 297 -1.17 -31.93 10.93
N GLU A 298 -0.36 -31.39 11.83
CA GLU A 298 1.09 -31.29 11.63
C GLU A 298 1.71 -32.63 11.27
N ASP A 299 2.63 -32.60 10.30
CA ASP A 299 3.52 -33.72 10.04
C ASP A 299 4.69 -33.66 11.03
N ARG A 300 4.57 -34.39 12.13
CA ARG A 300 5.60 -34.48 13.18
C ARG A 300 6.91 -35.10 12.68
N LYS A 301 6.92 -35.74 11.52
CA LYS A 301 8.13 -36.30 10.90
C LYS A 301 8.80 -35.27 9.96
N ALA A 302 8.09 -34.23 9.56
CA ALA A 302 8.65 -33.17 8.74
C ALA A 302 9.52 -32.23 9.59
N GLY A 303 10.67 -31.84 9.05
CA GLY A 303 11.53 -30.83 9.65
C GLY A 303 10.86 -29.46 9.68
N GLU A 304 11.23 -28.65 10.67
CA GLU A 304 10.78 -27.27 10.80
C GLU A 304 11.43 -26.39 9.72
N LEU A 305 10.61 -25.55 9.09
CA LEU A 305 11.05 -24.65 8.03
C LEU A 305 11.20 -23.24 8.62
N PRO A 306 12.42 -22.68 8.72
CA PRO A 306 12.62 -21.35 9.29
C PRO A 306 12.00 -20.27 8.40
N LEU A 307 11.32 -19.30 9.02
CA LEU A 307 10.83 -18.10 8.33
C LEU A 307 11.87 -17.01 8.44
N SER A 308 12.29 -16.47 7.30
CA SER A 308 13.22 -15.35 7.30
C SER A 308 12.53 -14.08 7.85
N PRO A 309 13.27 -13.20 8.53
CA PRO A 309 12.74 -11.90 8.94
C PRO A 309 12.21 -11.06 7.77
N GLN A 310 12.76 -11.24 6.57
CA GLN A 310 12.29 -10.52 5.38
C GLN A 310 10.90 -10.98 4.93
N VAL A 311 10.63 -12.29 4.93
CA VAL A 311 9.29 -12.83 4.61
C VAL A 311 8.25 -12.28 5.58
N LEU A 312 8.58 -12.17 6.87
CA LEU A 312 7.68 -11.60 7.87
C LEU A 312 7.44 -10.10 7.65
N ARG A 313 8.47 -9.33 7.26
CA ARG A 313 8.33 -7.91 6.92
C ARG A 313 7.42 -7.72 5.71
N ASP A 314 7.69 -8.43 4.61
CA ASP A 314 6.90 -8.34 3.38
C ASP A 314 5.45 -8.78 3.61
N TYR A 315 5.26 -9.83 4.41
CA TYR A 315 3.94 -10.30 4.80
C TYR A 315 3.13 -9.24 5.54
N LYS A 316 3.74 -8.64 6.58
CA LYS A 316 3.09 -7.58 7.39
C LYS A 316 2.77 -6.35 6.54
N ALA A 317 3.67 -5.94 5.66
CA ALA A 317 3.44 -4.84 4.74
C ALA A 317 2.31 -5.11 3.74
N GLY A 318 2.03 -6.38 3.42
CA GLY A 318 0.94 -6.80 2.55
C GLY A 318 -0.44 -6.96 3.21
N LEU A 319 -0.54 -6.77 4.53
CA LEU A 319 -1.81 -6.87 5.26
C LEU A 319 -2.73 -5.72 4.87
N SER A 320 -3.97 -6.04 4.50
CA SER A 320 -5.01 -5.02 4.42
C SER A 320 -5.41 -4.53 5.81
N PRO A 321 -5.97 -3.32 5.96
CA PRO A 321 -6.47 -2.83 7.25
C PRO A 321 -7.43 -3.82 7.92
N PHE A 322 -8.29 -4.48 7.14
CA PHE A 322 -9.18 -5.53 7.61
C PHE A 322 -8.42 -6.73 8.19
N GLN A 323 -7.39 -7.22 7.50
CA GLN A 323 -6.59 -8.33 8.01
C GLN A 323 -5.80 -7.95 9.27
N ALA A 324 -5.30 -6.72 9.34
CA ALA A 324 -4.58 -6.21 10.50
C ALA A 324 -5.48 -6.08 11.74
N SER A 325 -6.81 -5.95 11.58
CA SER A 325 -7.75 -5.87 12.70
C SER A 325 -8.28 -7.23 13.18
N LEU A 326 -7.93 -8.35 12.54
CA LEU A 326 -8.44 -9.67 12.90
C LEU A 326 -7.82 -10.19 14.21
N LYS A 327 -8.48 -9.91 15.33
CA LYS A 327 -8.05 -10.34 16.69
C LYS A 327 -7.91 -11.85 16.80
N GLY A 328 -8.80 -12.62 16.14
CA GLY A 328 -8.75 -14.09 16.13
C GLY A 328 -7.44 -14.69 15.60
N TRP A 329 -6.65 -13.89 14.87
CA TRP A 329 -5.39 -14.28 14.27
C TRP A 329 -4.16 -13.71 15.02
N GLY A 330 -4.33 -12.91 16.07
CA GLY A 330 -3.25 -12.42 16.96
C GLY A 330 -3.30 -10.91 17.21
N ASP A 331 -3.03 -10.50 18.47
CA ASP A 331 -3.41 -9.16 18.98
C ASP A 331 -2.41 -8.02 18.65
N ASP A 332 -1.11 -8.30 18.48
CA ASP A 332 -0.08 -7.23 18.35
C ASP A 332 0.86 -7.34 17.13
N LYS A 333 0.78 -8.42 16.34
CA LYS A 333 1.82 -8.72 15.31
C LYS A 333 1.31 -8.91 13.90
N GLY A 334 0.04 -8.61 13.64
CA GLY A 334 -0.60 -8.84 12.35
C GLY A 334 -0.66 -10.33 12.08
N VAL A 335 -1.76 -10.98 12.48
CA VAL A 335 -2.15 -12.36 12.13
C VAL A 335 -1.11 -13.49 12.36
N LEU A 336 0.01 -13.21 13.03
CA LEU A 336 1.01 -14.19 13.45
C LEU A 336 0.71 -14.67 14.87
N LYS A 337 0.37 -15.95 14.99
CA LYS A 337 0.04 -16.60 16.27
C LYS A 337 0.61 -18.01 16.29
N ASP A 338 1.16 -18.40 17.44
CA ASP A 338 1.67 -19.75 17.65
C ASP A 338 0.55 -20.79 17.47
N GLY A 339 0.85 -21.87 16.74
CA GLY A 339 -0.11 -22.89 16.32
C GLY A 339 -1.08 -22.45 15.21
N ALA A 340 -1.02 -21.22 14.69
CA ALA A 340 -1.97 -20.76 13.69
C ALA A 340 -1.70 -21.40 12.30
N PRO A 341 -2.76 -21.76 11.55
CA PRO A 341 -2.61 -22.31 10.20
C PRO A 341 -2.08 -21.26 9.22
N VAL A 342 -1.22 -21.72 8.31
CA VAL A 342 -0.59 -20.85 7.29
C VAL A 342 -0.39 -21.58 5.97
N PHE A 343 -0.54 -20.82 4.89
CA PHE A 343 -0.19 -21.22 3.53
C PHE A 343 1.12 -20.57 3.14
N TYR A 344 1.94 -21.29 2.39
CA TYR A 344 3.25 -20.79 2.00
C TYR A 344 3.69 -21.34 0.65
N ILE A 345 4.60 -20.62 0.00
CA ILE A 345 5.30 -21.10 -1.20
C ILE A 345 6.80 -21.22 -0.91
N MET A 346 7.45 -22.13 -1.61
CA MET A 346 8.88 -22.41 -1.45
C MET A 346 9.61 -22.29 -2.79
N SER A 347 10.85 -21.85 -2.72
CA SER A 347 11.83 -21.92 -3.81
C SER A 347 13.21 -22.17 -3.21
N GLY A 348 14.01 -23.05 -3.84
CA GLY A 348 15.36 -23.36 -3.36
C GLY A 348 15.41 -23.90 -1.91
N GLY A 349 14.36 -24.60 -1.46
CA GLY A 349 14.26 -25.11 -0.08
C GLY A 349 13.90 -24.05 0.98
N GLN A 350 13.72 -22.79 0.58
CA GLN A 350 13.37 -21.69 1.49
C GLN A 350 11.94 -21.21 1.26
N ILE A 351 11.30 -20.71 2.33
CA ILE A 351 9.99 -20.07 2.25
C ILE A 351 10.16 -18.70 1.57
N GLN A 352 9.36 -18.43 0.55
CA GLN A 352 9.41 -17.18 -0.23
C GLN A 352 8.30 -16.21 0.16
N ALA A 353 7.11 -16.71 0.50
CA ALA A 353 5.98 -15.91 0.93
C ALA A 353 4.97 -16.76 1.69
N ILE A 354 4.17 -16.11 2.55
CA ILE A 354 3.15 -16.73 3.38
C ILE A 354 1.81 -15.98 3.30
N GLY A 355 0.73 -16.64 3.72
CA GLY A 355 -0.55 -16.00 4.01
C GLY A 355 -1.61 -16.95 4.56
N HIS A 356 -2.79 -16.44 4.89
CA HIS A 356 -3.87 -17.21 5.53
C HIS A 356 -5.00 -17.63 4.58
N ASN A 357 -4.76 -17.60 3.29
CA ASN A 357 -5.64 -18.23 2.30
C ASN A 357 -4.78 -18.76 1.15
N PRO A 358 -5.18 -19.81 0.41
CA PRO A 358 -4.34 -20.39 -0.64
C PRO A 358 -3.99 -19.45 -1.80
N ASN A 359 -4.70 -18.34 -1.93
CA ASN A 359 -4.52 -17.35 -2.99
C ASN A 359 -4.05 -16.02 -2.39
N PHE A 360 -3.06 -16.09 -1.49
CA PHE A 360 -2.54 -14.93 -0.77
C PHE A 360 -1.80 -13.97 -1.70
N ARG A 361 -1.55 -12.74 -1.22
CA ARG A 361 -0.73 -11.74 -1.93
C ARG A 361 0.74 -12.16 -1.88
N VAL A 362 1.45 -12.03 -2.98
CA VAL A 362 2.88 -12.32 -3.10
C VAL A 362 3.66 -11.02 -3.32
N PRO A 363 4.93 -10.95 -2.90
CA PRO A 363 5.77 -9.78 -3.13
C PRO A 363 6.07 -9.61 -4.62
N ALA A 364 5.98 -8.39 -5.12
CA ALA A 364 6.59 -8.04 -6.40
C ALA A 364 8.09 -7.97 -6.17
N GLN A 365 8.85 -8.93 -6.67
CA GLN A 365 10.29 -9.00 -6.46
C GLN A 365 11.03 -8.62 -7.74
N LEU A 366 12.07 -7.80 -7.59
CA LEU A 366 13.03 -7.56 -8.66
C LEU A 366 13.96 -8.77 -8.79
N ASN A 367 14.47 -9.01 -10.00
CA ASN A 367 15.41 -10.11 -10.24
C ASN A 367 16.65 -9.97 -9.33
N GLY A 368 17.00 -11.05 -8.63
CA GLY A 368 18.10 -11.09 -7.65
C GLY A 368 17.78 -10.52 -6.27
N SER A 369 16.58 -9.96 -6.06
CA SER A 369 16.14 -9.50 -4.74
C SER A 369 15.51 -10.64 -3.94
N ASN A 370 15.68 -10.62 -2.61
CA ASN A 370 14.98 -11.50 -1.67
C ASN A 370 13.87 -10.76 -0.88
N ARG A 371 13.56 -9.51 -1.28
CA ARG A 371 12.52 -8.67 -0.69
C ARG A 371 11.57 -8.13 -1.75
N ALA A 372 10.37 -7.78 -1.32
CA ALA A 372 9.45 -6.98 -2.11
C ALA A 372 10.11 -5.66 -2.56
N ALA A 373 9.81 -5.28 -3.80
CA ALA A 373 10.16 -4.00 -4.37
C ALA A 373 9.41 -2.88 -3.64
N ASN A 374 9.99 -1.68 -3.63
CA ASN A 374 9.42 -0.49 -3.04
C ASN A 374 9.67 0.74 -3.94
N PRO A 375 9.10 1.92 -3.64
CA PRO A 375 9.26 3.09 -4.50
C PRO A 375 10.71 3.50 -4.75
N ALA A 376 11.59 3.34 -3.75
CA ALA A 376 13.00 3.73 -3.85
C ALA A 376 13.79 2.88 -4.87
N ASP A 377 13.39 1.63 -5.11
CA ASP A 377 14.05 0.75 -6.10
C ASP A 377 13.94 1.26 -7.53
N PHE A 378 12.96 2.13 -7.80
CA PHE A 378 12.68 2.70 -9.11
C PHE A 378 13.24 4.13 -9.25
N VAL A 379 14.12 4.56 -8.34
CA VAL A 379 14.87 5.81 -8.45
C VAL A 379 16.27 5.49 -8.98
N PRO A 380 16.70 6.08 -10.11
CA PRO A 380 18.06 5.89 -10.60
C PRO A 380 19.10 6.32 -9.54
N ALA A 381 20.10 5.47 -9.31
CA ALA A 381 21.11 5.70 -8.28
C ALA A 381 21.87 7.04 -8.46
N SER A 382 22.10 7.45 -9.72
CA SER A 382 22.71 8.73 -10.08
C SER A 382 21.95 9.95 -9.55
N LEU A 383 20.65 9.81 -9.28
CA LEU A 383 19.81 10.89 -8.76
C LEU A 383 19.77 10.97 -7.24
N THR A 384 20.35 9.97 -6.57
CA THR A 384 20.43 9.92 -5.10
C THR A 384 21.83 10.20 -4.56
N ALA A 385 22.86 9.97 -5.36
CA ALA A 385 24.26 10.12 -4.95
C ALA A 385 24.80 11.54 -5.20
N GLY A 386 25.82 11.95 -4.47
CA GLY A 386 26.56 13.20 -4.71
C GLY A 386 26.64 14.14 -3.51
N GLY A 387 27.15 15.35 -3.74
CA GLY A 387 27.14 16.44 -2.76
C GLY A 387 25.76 17.08 -2.62
N ALA A 388 25.66 18.19 -1.89
CA ALA A 388 24.39 18.90 -1.79
C ALA A 388 23.99 19.55 -3.12
N ASP A 389 22.70 19.50 -3.47
CA ASP A 389 22.14 20.25 -4.60
C ASP A 389 21.65 21.65 -4.19
N ILE A 390 21.20 22.44 -5.18
CA ILE A 390 20.75 23.82 -4.98
C ILE A 390 19.56 23.90 -4.00
N ALA A 391 18.60 22.98 -4.11
CA ALA A 391 17.43 22.96 -3.23
C ALA A 391 17.85 22.60 -1.79
N GLU A 392 18.73 21.64 -1.60
CA GLU A 392 19.29 21.26 -0.31
C GLU A 392 20.05 22.43 0.34
N ARG A 393 20.86 23.17 -0.41
CA ARG A 393 21.55 24.37 0.10
C ARG A 393 20.61 25.50 0.49
N LEU A 394 19.56 25.70 -0.30
CA LEU A 394 18.62 26.79 -0.08
C LEU A 394 17.72 26.51 1.12
N PHE A 395 17.17 25.30 1.20
CA PHE A 395 16.14 24.93 2.17
C PHE A 395 16.65 24.14 3.38
N GLY A 396 17.91 23.72 3.35
CA GLY A 396 18.52 22.83 4.33
C GLY A 396 18.14 21.36 4.11
N TYR A 397 18.87 20.49 4.80
CA TYR A 397 18.68 19.04 4.78
C TYR A 397 19.25 18.40 6.05
N VAL A 398 18.79 17.17 6.33
CA VAL A 398 19.35 16.27 7.35
C VAL A 398 19.49 14.90 6.70
N GLU A 399 20.69 14.39 6.57
CA GLU A 399 20.97 13.13 5.89
C GLU A 399 21.66 12.16 6.83
N GLU A 400 21.21 10.91 6.86
CA GLU A 400 21.88 9.82 7.57
C GLU A 400 23.13 9.37 6.80
N GLU A 401 24.29 9.35 7.46
CA GLU A 401 25.62 9.17 6.85
C GLU A 401 25.89 7.77 6.29
N ALA A 402 24.97 6.81 6.44
CA ALA A 402 25.08 5.48 5.81
C ALA A 402 25.24 5.54 4.28
N ARG A 403 25.13 6.74 3.67
CA ARG A 403 25.23 6.98 2.22
C ARG A 403 26.52 7.65 1.72
N THR A 404 27.34 8.36 2.52
CA THR A 404 28.38 9.24 1.92
C THR A 404 29.70 9.52 2.68
N GLY A 405 29.93 9.01 3.89
CA GLY A 405 31.27 8.93 4.51
C GLY A 405 32.07 10.24 4.76
N LEU A 406 31.47 11.35 5.21
CA LEU A 406 32.19 12.58 5.59
C LEU A 406 31.49 13.38 6.73
N VAL A 407 32.29 13.65 7.80
CA VAL A 407 32.16 14.54 9.01
C VAL A 407 30.80 14.67 9.72
N ALA A 408 30.82 14.37 11.04
CA ALA A 408 29.73 13.78 11.81
C ALA A 408 29.18 14.61 13.01
N LYS A 409 27.85 14.59 13.22
CA LYS A 409 27.24 14.63 14.57
C LYS A 409 26.71 13.24 14.91
N ARG A 410 27.07 12.71 16.09
CA ARG A 410 26.76 11.33 16.52
C ARG A 410 25.48 11.27 17.36
N GLN A 411 24.60 10.33 17.07
CA GLN A 411 23.42 10.02 17.91
C GLN A 411 23.28 8.50 18.07
N LYS A 412 23.01 8.03 19.30
CA LYS A 412 22.75 6.60 19.58
C LYS A 412 21.26 6.31 19.48
N LYS A 413 20.87 5.33 18.65
CA LYS A 413 19.53 4.73 18.67
C LYS A 413 19.34 3.89 19.94
N PRO A 414 18.09 3.60 20.36
CA PRO A 414 17.78 2.76 21.52
C PRO A 414 18.37 1.34 21.45
N ASN A 415 18.66 0.85 20.25
CA ASN A 415 19.30 -0.45 20.00
C ASN A 415 20.84 -0.40 20.06
N GLY A 416 21.43 0.73 20.48
CA GLY A 416 22.89 0.92 20.56
C GLY A 416 23.57 1.28 19.24
N GLN A 417 22.84 1.35 18.12
CA GLN A 417 23.39 1.71 16.81
C GLN A 417 23.73 3.20 16.77
N GLU A 418 24.98 3.55 16.47
CA GLU A 418 25.39 4.92 16.20
C GLU A 418 24.95 5.32 14.79
N ILE A 419 24.18 6.40 14.70
CA ILE A 419 23.87 7.06 13.44
C ILE A 419 24.56 8.40 13.45
N VAL A 420 25.28 8.64 12.37
CA VAL A 420 25.82 9.95 12.08
C VAL A 420 24.85 10.66 11.14
N TYR A 421 24.55 11.92 11.45
CA TYR A 421 23.79 12.76 10.54
C TYR A 421 24.68 13.87 9.99
N ARG A 422 24.59 14.10 8.70
CA ARG A 422 24.98 15.37 8.07
C ARG A 422 23.76 16.28 8.08
N SER A 423 23.92 17.53 8.51
CA SER A 423 22.83 18.49 8.44
C SER A 423 23.34 19.87 8.08
N GLU A 424 22.53 20.61 7.34
CA GLU A 424 22.79 22.01 7.01
C GLU A 424 21.49 22.78 7.18
N ALA A 425 21.56 23.92 7.87
CA ALA A 425 20.42 24.81 8.01
C ALA A 425 20.10 25.49 6.65
N GLY A 426 18.82 25.71 6.40
CA GLY A 426 18.37 26.45 5.22
C GLY A 426 18.70 27.94 5.31
N ARG A 427 18.77 28.59 4.15
CA ARG A 427 19.03 30.03 3.99
C ARG A 427 17.77 30.86 3.79
N VAL A 428 16.61 30.21 3.67
CA VAL A 428 15.31 30.85 3.49
C VAL A 428 14.36 30.49 4.62
N PHE A 429 13.56 31.48 5.01
CA PHE A 429 12.49 31.32 5.99
C PHE A 429 11.17 31.80 5.37
N PHE A 430 10.10 31.06 5.63
CA PHE A 430 8.76 31.36 5.11
C PHE A 430 7.82 31.69 6.25
N THR A 431 7.20 32.86 6.18
CA THR A 431 6.09 33.25 7.05
C THR A 431 4.76 32.81 6.45
N ASN A 432 3.70 32.76 7.26
CA ASN A 432 2.36 32.55 6.75
C ASN A 432 1.93 33.73 5.87
N ALA A 433 1.22 33.43 4.76
CA ALA A 433 0.53 34.47 4.00
C ALA A 433 -0.81 34.76 4.67
N GLN A 434 -1.04 36.02 4.97
CA GLN A 434 -2.26 36.52 5.61
C GLN A 434 -3.23 36.98 4.52
N TYR A 435 -4.52 36.78 4.78
CA TYR A 435 -5.56 37.35 3.94
C TYR A 435 -5.49 38.89 3.99
N GLU A 436 -5.60 39.52 2.84
CA GLU A 436 -5.58 40.98 2.69
C GLU A 436 -6.97 41.48 2.32
N GLU A 437 -7.45 41.14 1.12
CA GLU A 437 -8.78 41.50 0.63
C GLU A 437 -9.23 40.59 -0.51
N ASP A 438 -10.55 40.59 -0.77
CA ASP A 438 -11.19 40.01 -1.94
C ASP A 438 -12.53 40.73 -2.17
N THR A 439 -12.92 40.95 -3.43
CA THR A 439 -14.14 41.67 -3.80
C THR A 439 -15.41 40.88 -3.48
N ASP A 440 -15.34 39.55 -3.54
CA ASP A 440 -16.48 38.63 -3.35
C ASP A 440 -16.40 37.90 -2.00
N GLY A 441 -15.43 38.27 -1.16
CA GLY A 441 -15.14 37.66 0.12
C GLY A 441 -14.27 36.40 0.02
N ILE A 442 -13.84 35.89 1.18
CA ILE A 442 -12.83 34.82 1.25
C ILE A 442 -13.39 33.41 0.94
N TRP A 443 -14.71 33.23 0.97
CA TRP A 443 -15.34 31.92 0.93
C TRP A 443 -15.91 31.59 -0.45
N TYR A 444 -15.56 30.42 -0.98
CA TYR A 444 -16.13 29.90 -2.22
C TYR A 444 -17.64 29.56 -2.09
N SER A 445 -18.10 29.22 -0.89
CA SER A 445 -19.51 28.93 -0.60
C SER A 445 -19.83 29.17 0.88
N ASP A 446 -21.08 29.55 1.17
CA ASP A 446 -21.56 29.84 2.54
C ASP A 446 -21.56 28.61 3.46
N SER A 447 -21.50 27.41 2.89
CA SER A 447 -21.45 26.14 3.63
C SER A 447 -20.40 25.21 3.03
N PRO A 448 -19.78 24.33 3.84
CA PRO A 448 -18.85 23.33 3.34
C PRO A 448 -19.47 22.48 2.25
N ILE A 449 -18.73 22.28 1.15
CA ILE A 449 -19.14 21.38 0.06
C ILE A 449 -18.43 20.02 0.19
N PRO A 450 -19.10 18.91 -0.18
CA PRO A 450 -18.42 17.63 -0.33
C PRO A 450 -17.51 17.68 -1.55
N LEU A 451 -16.23 17.36 -1.37
CA LEU A 451 -15.25 17.32 -2.45
C LEU A 451 -15.17 15.94 -3.09
N LYS A 452 -14.92 15.88 -4.40
CA LYS A 452 -14.57 14.62 -5.08
C LYS A 452 -13.32 14.00 -4.43
N ILE A 453 -13.43 12.77 -3.92
CA ILE A 453 -12.33 12.09 -3.26
C ILE A 453 -11.43 11.43 -4.30
N LEU A 454 -10.17 11.87 -4.38
CA LEU A 454 -9.14 11.12 -5.07
C LEU A 454 -8.69 9.99 -4.14
N ALA A 455 -9.12 8.76 -4.44
CA ALA A 455 -8.74 7.58 -3.67
C ALA A 455 -7.20 7.42 -3.63
N ALA A 456 -6.71 6.79 -2.56
CA ALA A 456 -5.31 6.42 -2.47
C ALA A 456 -4.88 5.52 -3.65
N PRO A 457 -3.61 5.62 -4.11
CA PRO A 457 -3.09 4.73 -5.14
C PRO A 457 -3.40 3.27 -4.83
N LYS A 458 -4.03 2.55 -5.76
CA LYS A 458 -4.10 1.09 -5.65
C LYS A 458 -2.73 0.51 -6.06
N PRO A 459 -2.17 -0.47 -5.33
CA PRO A 459 -0.90 -1.11 -5.69
C PRO A 459 -0.85 -1.74 -7.09
N THR A 460 -2.00 -1.96 -7.74
CA THR A 460 -2.07 -2.48 -9.11
C THR A 460 -2.18 -1.36 -10.17
N THR A 461 -2.00 -0.10 -9.76
CA THR A 461 -2.09 1.10 -10.63
C THR A 461 -0.70 1.60 -11.04
N PHE A 462 0.25 0.67 -11.18
CA PHE A 462 1.66 0.93 -11.47
C PHE A 462 1.86 1.75 -12.76
N GLN A 463 0.98 1.61 -13.75
CA GLN A 463 1.04 2.35 -15.01
C GLN A 463 0.95 3.87 -14.83
N HIS A 464 0.39 4.34 -13.71
CA HIS A 464 0.33 5.78 -13.41
C HIS A 464 1.60 6.30 -12.76
N TYR A 465 2.41 5.44 -12.15
CA TYR A 465 3.55 5.82 -11.30
C TYR A 465 4.90 5.42 -11.87
N LEU A 466 4.93 4.41 -12.75
CA LEU A 466 6.10 3.96 -13.49
C LEU A 466 6.08 4.48 -14.92
N VAL A 467 7.26 4.79 -15.45
CA VAL A 467 7.45 5.13 -16.86
C VAL A 467 7.06 3.93 -17.74
N GLN A 468 6.32 4.20 -18.82
CA GLN A 468 5.87 3.20 -19.80
C GLN A 468 6.56 3.58 -21.11
N ASP A 469 7.72 2.98 -21.36
CA ASP A 469 8.57 3.30 -22.48
C ASP A 469 8.38 2.27 -23.61
N LYS A 470 7.79 2.70 -24.73
CA LYS A 470 7.55 1.84 -25.91
C LYS A 470 8.88 1.29 -26.46
N ASP A 471 9.98 2.03 -26.38
CA ASP A 471 11.30 1.61 -26.85
C ASP A 471 11.92 0.52 -25.95
N LYS A 472 11.43 0.39 -24.71
CA LYS A 472 11.74 -0.71 -23.79
C LYS A 472 10.70 -1.83 -23.82
N GLY A 473 9.76 -1.80 -24.76
CA GLY A 473 8.71 -2.81 -24.90
C GLY A 473 7.55 -2.62 -23.92
N HIS A 474 7.38 -1.42 -23.35
CA HIS A 474 6.31 -1.11 -22.41
C HIS A 474 5.23 -0.22 -23.03
N ASN A 475 4.40 -0.82 -23.88
CA ASN A 475 3.35 -0.10 -24.58
C ASN A 475 2.12 0.17 -23.69
N PRO A 476 1.75 1.43 -23.39
CA PRO A 476 0.56 1.75 -22.57
C PRO A 476 -0.78 1.35 -23.20
N ASP A 477 -0.83 1.11 -24.52
CA ASP A 477 -2.02 0.66 -25.24
C ASP A 477 -2.19 -0.88 -25.21
N ASP A 478 -1.15 -1.63 -24.86
CA ASP A 478 -1.20 -3.08 -24.66
C ASP A 478 -1.01 -3.41 -23.17
N LYS A 479 -2.09 -3.83 -22.50
CA LYS A 479 -2.05 -4.11 -21.06
C LYS A 479 -1.00 -5.16 -20.69
N SER A 480 -0.75 -6.13 -21.56
CA SER A 480 0.18 -7.23 -21.29
C SER A 480 1.64 -6.77 -21.26
N GLN A 481 1.92 -5.59 -21.84
CA GLN A 481 3.25 -5.01 -21.95
C GLN A 481 3.55 -3.96 -20.87
N LEU A 482 2.59 -3.62 -20.02
CA LEU A 482 2.80 -2.57 -19.02
C LEU A 482 3.96 -2.91 -18.06
N ALA A 483 4.86 -1.94 -17.88
CA ALA A 483 5.86 -2.00 -16.82
C ALA A 483 5.17 -1.97 -15.46
N HIS A 484 5.50 -2.92 -14.60
CA HIS A 484 4.94 -3.12 -13.26
C HIS A 484 6.04 -3.18 -12.20
N TYR A 485 5.68 -3.32 -10.92
CA TYR A 485 6.64 -3.30 -9.81
C TYR A 485 7.60 -4.52 -9.74
N GLY A 486 7.56 -5.41 -10.73
CA GLY A 486 8.54 -6.49 -10.92
C GLY A 486 9.40 -6.30 -12.17
N THR A 487 9.13 -5.27 -12.96
CA THR A 487 9.92 -4.87 -14.13
C THR A 487 11.26 -4.31 -13.68
N SER A 488 12.31 -4.53 -14.47
CA SER A 488 13.67 -4.11 -14.12
C SER A 488 13.76 -2.59 -13.99
N PRO A 489 14.45 -2.04 -12.96
CA PRO A 489 14.73 -0.60 -12.87
C PRO A 489 15.60 -0.05 -14.02
N LYS A 490 16.14 -0.93 -14.88
CA LYS A 490 16.83 -0.55 -16.13
C LYS A 490 15.88 -0.29 -17.30
N GLU A 491 14.63 -0.75 -17.18
CA GLU A 491 13.58 -0.66 -18.21
C GLU A 491 12.51 0.36 -17.82
N THR A 492 12.33 0.60 -16.52
CA THR A 492 11.37 1.57 -16.00
C THR A 492 11.91 2.26 -14.74
N GLN A 493 11.31 3.40 -14.39
CA GLN A 493 11.60 4.19 -13.20
C GLN A 493 10.33 4.90 -12.73
N ILE A 494 10.36 5.50 -11.53
CA ILE A 494 9.26 6.37 -11.11
C ILE A 494 9.12 7.56 -12.07
N ARG A 495 7.89 8.02 -12.31
CA ARG A 495 7.61 9.08 -13.29
C ARG A 495 8.12 10.47 -12.90
N GLY A 496 8.49 10.70 -11.63
CA GLY A 496 9.04 11.97 -11.15
C GLY A 496 8.07 12.77 -10.27
N TYR A 497 8.05 14.09 -10.44
CA TYR A 497 7.33 15.02 -9.57
C TYR A 497 5.87 15.16 -9.98
N LYS A 498 4.96 14.79 -9.09
CA LYS A 498 3.51 14.84 -9.35
C LYS A 498 2.97 16.27 -9.26
N HIS A 499 2.32 16.75 -10.31
CA HIS A 499 1.66 18.06 -10.36
C HIS A 499 0.20 17.93 -10.82
N TYR A 500 -0.69 18.67 -10.17
CA TYR A 500 -2.09 18.75 -10.57
C TYR A 500 -2.29 19.78 -11.67
N TRP A 501 -3.23 19.52 -12.57
CA TRP A 501 -3.64 20.49 -13.58
C TRP A 501 -4.27 21.72 -12.93
N HIS A 502 -3.95 22.91 -13.42
CA HIS A 502 -4.70 24.12 -13.06
C HIS A 502 -6.18 23.93 -13.44
N LYS A 503 -7.07 24.18 -12.48
CA LYS A 503 -8.52 24.00 -12.65
C LYS A 503 -9.28 25.30 -12.95
N GLY A 504 -8.59 26.44 -12.96
CA GLY A 504 -9.17 27.76 -13.19
C GLY A 504 -10.08 28.24 -12.05
N LYS A 505 -10.83 29.31 -12.31
CA LYS A 505 -11.67 29.99 -11.32
C LYS A 505 -12.93 29.21 -10.92
N SER A 506 -13.44 28.36 -11.80
CA SER A 506 -14.71 27.62 -11.61
C SER A 506 -14.51 26.12 -11.79
N PRO A 507 -13.78 25.46 -10.87
CA PRO A 507 -13.44 24.05 -11.00
C PRO A 507 -14.62 23.14 -10.61
N ASP A 508 -14.77 22.02 -11.31
CA ASP A 508 -15.72 20.97 -10.94
C ASP A 508 -15.19 20.14 -9.75
N ILE A 509 -15.39 20.67 -8.54
CA ILE A 509 -14.87 20.12 -7.27
C ILE A 509 -15.92 19.44 -6.40
N LYS A 510 -17.20 19.75 -6.61
CA LYS A 510 -18.30 19.25 -5.79
C LYS A 510 -18.64 17.80 -6.17
N ALA A 511 -18.66 16.91 -5.19
CA ALA A 511 -19.14 15.55 -5.37
C ALA A 511 -20.66 15.53 -5.52
N SER A 512 -21.17 14.73 -6.46
CA SER A 512 -22.60 14.41 -6.59
C SER A 512 -22.99 13.29 -5.61
N GLY A 513 -24.29 13.00 -5.48
CA GLY A 513 -24.78 11.88 -4.66
C GLY A 513 -24.27 10.51 -5.13
N ASP A 514 -23.88 10.39 -6.41
CA ASP A 514 -23.30 9.17 -6.99
C ASP A 514 -21.77 9.09 -6.78
N ASP A 515 -21.12 10.19 -6.38
CA ASP A 515 -19.67 10.28 -6.13
C ASP A 515 -19.29 10.05 -4.65
N LEU A 516 -20.28 10.01 -3.76
CA LEU A 516 -20.16 9.82 -2.30
C LEU A 516 -20.53 8.39 -1.92
#